data_AF-A0A2M9WKK6-F1
#
_entry.id   AF-A0A2M9WKK6-F1
#
_cell.length_a   1.000
_cell.length_b   1.000
_cell.length_c   1.000
_cell.angle_alpha   90.00
_cell.angle_beta   90.00
_cell.angle_gamma   90.00
#
_symmetry.space_group_name_H-M   'P 1'
#
loop_
_entity.id
_entity.type
_entity.pdbx_description
1 polymer ?
#
loop_
_entity_poly.entity_id
_entity_poly.type
_entity_poly.pdbx_seq_one_letter_code
_entity_poly.pdbx_strand_id
1 'polypeptide(L)'
;MQNRIKELREKRGISQEELANEVNLSNQVISLYENGKREPKIEKWQKLADYFNVSVPYLQGTVDEYIDIHDLNEEEQDAYNRITDMLCEEYPEDSISWSKIGQLLIN
;
A
#
# COMPACT_ATOMS: atom_id res chain seq x y z
N MET A 1 -5.89 -9.32 14.14
CA MET A 1 -5.63 -9.05 12.71
C MET A 1 -4.14 -9.06 12.50
N GLN A 2 -3.64 -9.79 11.50
CA GLN A 2 -2.22 -9.81 11.15
C GLN A 2 -1.96 -8.63 10.21
N ASN A 3 -1.12 -7.69 10.64
CA ASN A 3 -0.60 -6.64 9.77
C ASN A 3 0.59 -7.17 8.94
N ARG A 4 1.02 -6.41 7.94
CA ARG A 4 2.13 -6.77 7.04
C ARG A 4 3.48 -6.18 7.42
N ILE A 5 3.62 -5.59 8.62
CA ILE A 5 4.88 -4.93 9.04
C ILE A 5 6.05 -5.93 8.98
N LYS A 6 5.85 -7.12 9.57
CA LYS A 6 6.88 -8.17 9.62
C LYS A 6 7.26 -8.65 8.24
N GLU A 7 6.25 -8.93 7.41
CA GLU A 7 6.40 -9.41 6.04
C GLU A 7 7.23 -8.42 5.20
N LEU A 8 6.84 -7.15 5.20
CA LEU A 8 7.53 -6.11 4.42
C LEU A 8 8.94 -5.84 4.93
N ARG A 9 9.15 -5.93 6.24
CA ARG A 9 10.49 -5.85 6.85
C ARG A 9 11.38 -7.00 6.37
N GLU A 10 10.88 -8.23 6.40
CA GLU A 10 11.62 -9.41 5.97
C GLU A 10 11.88 -9.41 4.45
N LYS A 11 10.93 -8.93 3.64
CA LYS A 11 11.12 -8.72 2.19
C LYS A 11 12.24 -7.74 1.87
N ARG A 12 12.47 -6.74 2.73
CA ARG A 12 13.60 -5.80 2.63
C ARG A 12 14.91 -6.32 3.24
N GLY A 13 14.90 -7.48 3.90
CA GLY A 13 16.10 -8.10 4.48
C GLY A 13 16.65 -7.38 5.71
N ILE A 14 15.85 -6.57 6.41
CA ILE A 14 16.29 -5.79 7.58
C ILE A 14 15.76 -6.37 8.90
N SER A 15 16.47 -6.09 9.98
CA SER A 15 16.12 -6.44 11.36
C SER A 15 15.06 -5.51 11.94
N GLN A 16 14.43 -5.93 13.04
CA GLN A 16 13.49 -5.08 13.79
C GLN A 16 14.17 -3.82 14.36
N GLU A 17 15.47 -3.89 14.65
CA GLU A 17 16.26 -2.76 15.16
C GLU A 17 16.53 -1.73 14.06
N GLU A 18 16.91 -2.18 12.86
CA GLU A 18 17.07 -1.31 11.69
C GLU A 18 15.76 -0.60 11.35
N LEU A 19 14.64 -1.34 11.26
CA LEU A 19 13.33 -0.72 11.03
C LEU A 19 13.00 0.32 12.12
N ALA A 20 13.24 -0.01 13.39
CA ALA A 20 12.99 0.89 14.50
C ALA A 20 13.78 2.20 14.38
N ASN A 21 15.05 2.12 13.98
CA ASN A 21 15.90 3.29 13.75
C ASN A 21 15.38 4.16 12.61
N GLU A 22 15.04 3.55 11.46
CA GLU A 22 14.50 4.24 10.28
C GLU A 22 13.19 4.98 10.59
N VAL A 23 12.29 4.34 11.36
CA VAL A 23 11.00 4.96 11.72
C VAL A 23 11.01 5.66 13.07
N ASN A 24 12.18 5.90 13.68
CA ASN A 24 12.36 6.55 14.98
C ASN A 24 11.38 6.01 16.06
N LEU A 25 11.41 4.69 16.25
CA LEU A 25 10.70 3.93 17.26
C LEU A 25 11.70 3.06 18.02
N SER A 26 11.28 2.42 19.11
CA SER A 26 12.12 1.40 19.75
C SER A 26 11.90 0.03 19.11
N ASN A 27 12.94 -0.81 19.12
CA ASN A 27 12.85 -2.21 18.69
C ASN A 27 11.69 -2.96 19.38
N GLN A 28 11.49 -2.72 20.68
CA GLN A 28 10.37 -3.30 21.44
C GLN A 28 9.02 -2.87 20.87
N VAL A 29 8.86 -1.61 20.45
CA VAL A 29 7.61 -1.13 19.85
C VAL A 29 7.33 -1.84 18.52
N ILE A 30 8.34 -1.96 17.65
CA ILE A 30 8.23 -2.72 16.39
C ILE A 30 7.82 -4.17 16.66
N SER A 31 8.49 -4.84 17.60
CA SER A 31 8.17 -6.21 17.98
C SER A 31 6.72 -6.35 18.50
N LEU A 32 6.24 -5.40 19.31
CA LEU A 32 4.85 -5.40 19.77
C LEU A 32 3.85 -5.19 18.61
N TYR A 33 4.18 -4.34 17.64
CA TYR A 33 3.36 -4.09 16.46
C TYR A 33 3.29 -5.32 15.54
N GLU A 34 4.43 -5.90 15.18
CA GLU A 34 4.50 -7.09 14.33
C GLU A 34 3.74 -8.29 14.91
N ASN A 35 3.76 -8.44 16.23
CA ASN A 35 3.07 -9.54 16.91
C ASN A 35 1.61 -9.21 17.28
N GLY A 36 1.08 -8.04 16.87
CA GLY A 36 -0.29 -7.62 17.20
C GLY A 36 -0.55 -7.41 18.69
N LYS A 37 0.50 -7.34 19.52
CA LYS A 37 0.39 -7.11 20.98
C LYS A 37 0.09 -5.65 21.30
N ARG A 38 0.39 -4.75 20.38
CA ARG A 38 0.07 -3.32 20.45
C ARG A 38 -0.33 -2.84 19.06
N GLU A 39 -1.39 -2.04 19.01
CA GLU A 39 -1.83 -1.41 17.77
C GLU A 39 -1.10 -0.06 17.58
N PRO A 40 -0.51 0.22 16.40
CA PRO A 40 -0.03 1.55 16.05
C PRO A 40 -1.17 2.58 16.04
N LYS A 41 -0.86 3.83 16.41
CA LYS A 41 -1.77 4.96 16.17
C LYS A 41 -1.68 5.39 14.71
N ILE A 42 -2.66 6.15 14.23
CA ILE A 42 -2.74 6.61 12.84
C ILE A 42 -1.43 7.25 12.32
N GLU A 43 -0.77 8.09 13.13
CA GLU A 43 0.51 8.71 12.77
C GLU A 43 1.64 7.68 12.56
N LYS A 44 1.64 6.60 13.34
CA LYS A 44 2.61 5.52 13.24
C LYS A 44 2.30 4.59 12.08
N TRP A 45 1.01 4.37 11.81
CA TRP A 45 0.57 3.68 10.61
C TRP A 45 1.04 4.41 9.35
N GLN A 46 0.80 5.72 9.26
CA GLN A 46 1.25 6.53 8.13
C GLN A 46 2.76 6.46 7.96
N LYS A 47 3.52 6.66 9.06
CA LYS A 47 4.98 6.63 9.01
C LYS A 47 5.54 5.28 8.51
N LEU A 48 4.96 4.16 8.95
CA LEU A 48 5.37 2.83 8.48
C LEU A 48 4.97 2.62 7.02
N ALA A 49 3.78 3.06 6.63
CA ALA A 49 3.28 2.96 5.26
C ALA A 49 4.17 3.74 4.27
N ASP A 50 4.52 4.98 4.63
CA ASP A 50 5.45 5.82 3.87
C ASP A 50 6.83 5.15 3.75
N TYR A 51 7.36 4.62 4.86
CA TYR A 51 8.64 3.91 4.85
C TYR A 51 8.63 2.72 3.88
N PHE A 52 7.55 1.92 3.89
CA PHE A 52 7.42 0.76 3.02
C PHE A 52 6.98 1.10 1.59
N ASN A 53 6.61 2.35 1.32
CA ASN A 53 6.00 2.80 0.07
C ASN A 53 4.74 2.00 -0.29
N VAL A 54 3.82 1.89 0.67
CA VAL A 54 2.53 1.19 0.51
C VAL A 54 1.41 2.01 1.14
N SER A 55 0.16 1.67 0.85
CA SER A 55 -0.98 2.28 1.53
C SER A 55 -1.13 1.78 2.98
N VAL A 56 -1.67 2.61 3.87
CA VAL A 56 -1.99 2.21 5.26
C VAL A 56 -2.94 0.98 5.30
N PRO A 57 -4.03 0.91 4.51
CA PRO A 57 -4.88 -0.28 4.48
C PRO A 57 -4.12 -1.56 4.10
N TYR A 58 -3.23 -1.49 3.10
CA TYR A 58 -2.43 -2.64 2.70
C TYR A 58 -1.51 -3.09 3.85
N LEU A 59 -0.81 -2.14 4.47
CA LEU A 59 0.05 -2.41 5.61
C LEU A 59 -0.71 -3.00 6.81
N GLN A 60 -1.94 -2.54 7.05
CA GLN A 60 -2.81 -3.02 8.12
C GLN A 60 -3.36 -4.43 7.90
N GLY A 61 -3.25 -4.97 6.67
CA GLY A 61 -3.87 -6.26 6.38
C GLY A 61 -5.34 -6.17 5.98
N THR A 62 -5.87 -4.98 5.67
CA THR A 62 -7.31 -4.77 5.40
C THR A 62 -7.67 -4.80 3.91
N VAL A 63 -6.66 -4.71 3.03
CA VAL A 63 -6.76 -4.96 1.59
C VAL A 63 -5.61 -5.86 1.16
N ASP A 64 -5.82 -6.75 0.20
CA ASP A 64 -4.82 -7.74 -0.21
C ASP A 64 -3.94 -7.27 -1.37
N GLU A 65 -4.44 -6.37 -2.22
CA GLU A 65 -3.72 -5.89 -3.39
C GLU A 65 -3.63 -4.37 -3.40
N TYR A 66 -2.41 -3.87 -3.63
CA TYR A 66 -2.13 -2.50 -4.04
C TYR A 66 -1.43 -2.62 -5.38
N ILE A 67 -2.12 -2.24 -6.47
CA ILE A 67 -1.53 -2.17 -7.80
C ILE A 67 -0.98 -0.76 -7.96
N ASP A 68 0.35 -0.63 -7.96
CA ASP A 68 1.02 0.60 -8.38
C ASP A 68 1.07 0.60 -9.91
N ILE A 69 0.67 1.71 -10.54
CA ILE A 69 0.78 1.90 -11.99
C ILE A 69 2.24 1.80 -12.48
N HIS A 70 3.20 1.99 -11.57
CA HIS A 70 4.62 1.88 -11.85
C HIS A 70 5.14 0.43 -11.87
N ASP A 71 4.34 -0.54 -11.41
CA ASP A 71 4.66 -1.97 -11.48
C ASP A 71 4.16 -2.64 -12.78
N LEU A 72 3.51 -1.88 -13.67
CA LEU A 72 2.99 -2.37 -14.95
C LEU A 72 4.14 -2.60 -15.95
N ASN A 73 4.11 -3.73 -16.64
CA ASN A 73 4.94 -3.94 -17.83
C ASN A 73 4.41 -3.13 -19.04
N GLU A 74 5.15 -3.12 -20.15
CA GLU A 74 4.79 -2.33 -21.34
C GLU A 74 3.40 -2.66 -21.90
N GLU A 75 3.01 -3.95 -21.91
CA GLU A 75 1.70 -4.38 -22.40
C GLU A 75 0.57 -3.97 -21.44
N GLU A 76 0.79 -4.11 -20.14
CA GLU A 76 -0.14 -3.71 -19.10
C GLU A 76 -0.36 -2.18 -19.10
N GLN A 77 0.70 -1.41 -19.33
CA GLN A 77 0.63 0.03 -19.42
C GLN A 77 -0.08 0.51 -20.69
N ASP A 78 0.14 -0.14 -21.84
CA ASP A 78 -0.62 0.12 -23.06
C ASP A 78 -2.11 -0.19 -22.86
N ALA A 79 -2.45 -1.31 -22.22
CA ALA A 79 -3.83 -1.65 -21.89
C ALA A 79 -4.48 -0.61 -20.96
N TYR A 80 -3.78 -0.18 -19.91
CA TYR A 80 -4.24 0.88 -19.01
C TYR A 80 -4.51 2.20 -19.74
N ASN A 81 -3.58 2.65 -20.58
CA ASN A 81 -3.73 3.89 -21.34
C ASN A 81 -4.92 3.83 -22.30
N ARG A 82 -5.08 2.73 -23.05
CA ARG A 82 -6.21 2.56 -23.98
C ARG A 82 -7.56 2.56 -23.28
N ILE A 83 -7.66 1.86 -22.14
CA ILE A 83 -8.88 1.84 -21.33
C ILE A 83 -9.18 3.25 -20.80
N THR A 84 -8.15 3.96 -20.34
CA THR A 84 -8.29 5.32 -19.82
C THR A 84 -8.75 6.28 -20.90
N ASP A 85 -8.12 6.27 -22.08
CA ASP A 85 -8.47 7.12 -23.21
C ASP A 85 -9.92 6.87 -23.67
N MET A 86 -10.30 5.60 -23.83
CA MET A 86 -11.68 5.23 -24.20
C MET A 86 -12.71 5.77 -23.21
N LEU A 87 -12.45 5.62 -21.92
CA LEU A 87 -13.38 6.07 -20.89
C LEU A 87 -13.42 7.61 -20.81
N CYS A 88 -12.30 8.30 -21.02
CA CYS A 88 -12.25 9.77 -21.04
C CYS A 88 -13.05 10.37 -22.20
N GLU A 89 -13.10 9.69 -23.34
CA GLU A 89 -13.93 10.09 -24.49
C GLU A 89 -15.43 9.95 -24.19
N GLU A 90 -15.83 8.84 -23.57
CA GLU A 90 -17.24 8.54 -23.27
C GLU A 90 -17.76 9.31 -22.04
N TYR A 91 -16.88 9.55 -21.06
CA TYR A 91 -17.17 10.15 -19.77
C TYR A 91 -16.21 11.31 -19.47
N PRO A 92 -16.53 12.54 -19.88
CA PRO A 92 -15.68 13.71 -19.65
C PRO A 92 -15.47 14.00 -18.15
N GLU A 93 -14.46 14.79 -17.81
CA GLU A 93 -14.07 15.10 -16.43
C GLU A 93 -15.27 15.44 -15.52
N ASP A 94 -15.21 14.98 -14.27
CA ASP A 94 -16.24 15.07 -13.23
C ASP A 94 -17.53 14.24 -13.43
N SER A 95 -17.69 13.53 -14.55
CA SER A 95 -18.89 12.71 -14.79
C SER A 95 -18.89 11.38 -14.03
N ILE A 96 -17.71 10.80 -13.75
CA ILE A 96 -17.55 9.54 -13.03
C ILE A 96 -16.40 9.56 -12.02
N SER A 97 -16.53 8.78 -10.96
CA SER A 97 -15.46 8.60 -9.97
C SER A 97 -14.50 7.51 -10.44
N TRP A 98 -13.40 7.92 -11.06
CA TRP A 98 -12.35 7.03 -11.56
C TRP A 98 -11.81 6.05 -10.52
N SER A 99 -11.65 6.52 -9.27
CA SER A 99 -11.23 5.68 -8.15
C SER A 99 -12.18 4.51 -7.88
N LYS A 100 -13.49 4.71 -8.04
CA LYS A 100 -14.49 3.65 -7.83
C LYS A 100 -14.55 2.68 -9.02
N ILE A 101 -14.42 3.20 -10.24
CA ILE A 101 -14.42 2.38 -11.45
C ILE A 101 -13.19 1.47 -11.47
N GLY A 102 -12.02 1.99 -11.10
CA GLY A 102 -10.81 1.18 -10.96
C GLY A 102 -10.99 0.01 -9.98
N GLN A 103 -11.62 0.23 -8.82
CA GLN A 103 -11.91 -0.83 -7.85
C GLN A 103 -12.88 -1.90 -8.39
N LEU A 104 -13.78 -1.54 -9.30
CA LEU A 104 -14.73 -2.48 -9.90
C LEU A 104 -14.09 -3.32 -11.01
N LEU A 105 -13.11 -2.78 -11.73
CA LEU A 105 -12.42 -3.47 -12.83
C LEU A 105 -11.36 -4.49 -12.35
N ILE A 106 -10.88 -4.35 -11.12
CA ILE A 106 -9.88 -5.26 -10.50
C ILE A 106 -10.54 -6.51 -9.88
N ASN A 107 -11.88 -6.59 -9.80
CA ASN A 107 -12.62 -7.77 -9.31
C ASN A 107 -13.00 -8.76 -10.42
#